data_AF-A0A355V3E2-F1
#
_entry.id   AF-A0A355V3E2-F1
#
_cell.length_a   1.000
_cell.length_b   1.000
_cell.length_c   1.000
_cell.angle_alpha   90.00
_cell.angle_beta   90.00
_cell.angle_gamma   90.00
#
_symmetry.space_group_name_H-M   'P 1'
#
loop_
_entity.id
_entity.type
_entity.pdbx_description
1 polymer ?
#
loop_
_entity_poly.entity_id
_entity_poly.type
_entity_poly.pdbx_seq_one_letter_code
_entity_poly.pdbx_strand_id
1 'polypeptide(L)'
;MKYSKTVNRCAQKMLVALMCGAMALAPAVSQFGASAKTQSAGSAQTNGLSNIKKLDYGTAPSLNTEEYFDNNVVRRLSDNIKSDREISVIVSTKAETILDKYEEANAEKHGKTVGDFVNSPEGVKAGSKIRSEIAMLKNRISKANFDSSFGEEYDVLLSGFEVVIKAKDFNKLSSVVGNDATLIVGEEYERCESEVIDNIVDIDETTGIFNSTGSKYTGSGTVIAVLDTGLDYTHTAFDPERFEGAEVMTLDTISEVIDGTRASSMVGGLNANDVYVNKKVPFAFDYADKDSDVFPLDSSHGTHVSGVMVGNDDTIRGVAPNAQLASMKVFSDSSEQGARQSWIVAALEDCVTLGVDVINMSLGSSCGFSNSQDDEEIEKIYSKIHERGISLVTAASNDYNSFLNSEKNGNLGLTSNPDSATAGAPSTFPAALSVASVSGTKTPY
;
A
#
# COMPACT_ATOMS: atom_id res chain seq x y z
N MET A 1 -1.76 10.92 -41.72
CA MET A 1 -0.48 10.61 -41.04
C MET A 1 -0.80 10.31 -39.59
N LYS A 2 -0.63 9.06 -39.17
CA LYS A 2 -0.94 8.57 -37.82
C LYS A 2 0.19 8.95 -36.86
N TYR A 3 -0.12 9.68 -35.79
CA TYR A 3 0.77 9.78 -34.63
C TYR A 3 0.51 8.56 -33.73
N SER A 4 1.51 7.68 -33.67
CA SER A 4 1.57 6.53 -32.77
C SER A 4 2.05 7.03 -31.40
N LYS A 5 1.19 7.03 -30.37
CA LYS A 5 1.62 7.13 -28.97
C LYS A 5 2.19 5.77 -28.55
N THR A 6 3.48 5.56 -28.80
CA THR A 6 4.26 4.52 -28.14
C THR A 6 5.07 5.22 -27.05
N VAL A 7 4.47 5.42 -25.88
CA VAL A 7 5.22 5.89 -24.71
C VAL A 7 6.09 4.71 -24.24
N ASN A 8 7.38 4.97 -24.22
CA ASN A 8 8.43 3.98 -24.02
C ASN A 8 8.46 3.60 -22.52
N ARG A 9 7.78 2.51 -22.14
CA ARG A 9 7.69 1.99 -20.74
C ARG A 9 9.05 1.79 -20.04
N CYS A 10 10.16 1.81 -20.77
CA CYS A 10 11.51 1.76 -20.22
C CYS A 10 11.91 3.08 -19.50
N ALA A 11 11.38 4.23 -19.93
CA ALA A 11 11.65 5.53 -19.30
C ALA A 11 10.87 5.71 -17.99
N GLN A 12 9.62 5.21 -17.91
CA GLN A 12 8.83 5.13 -16.67
C GLN A 12 9.54 4.28 -15.61
N LYS A 13 10.08 3.11 -15.98
CA LYS A 13 10.83 2.24 -15.05
C LYS A 13 12.10 2.87 -14.49
N MET A 14 12.78 3.72 -15.26
CA MET A 14 13.98 4.45 -14.79
C MET A 14 13.62 5.61 -13.85
N LEU A 15 12.46 6.24 -14.05
CA LEU A 15 11.93 7.30 -13.20
C LEU A 15 11.45 6.75 -11.85
N VAL A 16 10.71 5.63 -11.89
CA VAL A 16 10.32 4.85 -10.71
C VAL A 16 11.55 4.41 -9.93
N ALA A 17 12.58 3.88 -10.60
CA ALA A 17 13.84 3.51 -9.93
C ALA A 17 14.59 4.70 -9.32
N LEU A 18 14.42 5.92 -9.82
CA LEU A 18 14.98 7.16 -9.23
C LEU A 18 14.15 7.64 -8.02
N MET A 19 12.82 7.50 -8.07
CA MET A 19 11.94 7.76 -6.93
C MET A 19 12.20 6.75 -5.81
N CYS A 20 12.43 5.47 -6.15
CA CYS A 20 12.84 4.43 -5.20
C CYS A 20 14.31 4.55 -4.77
N GLY A 21 15.19 5.08 -5.64
CA GLY A 21 16.63 5.19 -5.42
C GLY A 21 17.05 6.35 -4.50
N ALA A 22 16.23 7.39 -4.37
CA ALA A 22 16.44 8.47 -3.40
C ALA A 22 16.31 7.99 -1.93
N MET A 23 15.79 6.78 -1.71
CA MET A 23 15.70 6.13 -0.39
C MET A 23 16.85 5.16 -0.09
N ALA A 24 17.81 4.98 -1.00
CA ALA A 24 18.80 3.91 -0.85
C ALA A 24 20.18 4.28 -1.42
N LEU A 25 21.05 4.91 -0.61
CA LEU A 25 22.50 4.92 -0.86
C LEU A 25 23.33 4.76 0.43
N ALA A 26 24.08 3.65 0.46
CA ALA A 26 25.02 3.15 1.49
C ALA A 26 26.41 3.87 1.42
N PRO A 27 27.43 3.67 2.31
CA PRO A 27 27.72 2.48 3.13
C PRO A 27 28.04 2.70 4.63
N ALA A 28 27.97 1.59 5.36
CA ALA A 28 28.32 1.43 6.77
C ALA A 28 29.80 1.74 7.08
N VAL A 29 30.04 2.52 8.14
CA VAL A 29 31.21 2.38 9.03
C VAL A 29 30.80 2.74 10.45
N SER A 30 30.96 1.79 11.36
CA SER A 30 30.79 1.95 12.80
C SER A 30 32.02 2.62 13.43
N GLN A 31 31.81 3.63 14.29
CA GLN A 31 32.80 3.98 15.32
C GLN A 31 32.12 4.66 16.52
N PHE A 32 31.81 3.85 17.53
CA PHE A 32 31.52 4.32 18.89
C PHE A 32 32.84 4.71 19.56
N GLY A 33 32.94 5.96 20.00
CA GLY A 33 34.00 6.43 20.89
C GLY A 33 33.63 6.19 22.35
N ALA A 34 34.44 5.41 23.07
CA ALA A 34 34.48 5.42 24.51
C ALA A 34 35.94 5.63 24.95
N SER A 35 36.15 6.65 25.77
CA SER A 35 37.45 7.12 26.24
C SER A 35 38.11 6.11 27.20
N ALA A 36 39.31 5.64 26.88
CA ALA A 36 40.19 4.97 27.83
C ALA A 36 41.67 5.28 27.53
N LYS A 37 42.34 5.77 28.57
CA LYS A 37 43.76 6.12 28.77
C LYS A 37 44.79 5.58 27.75
N THR A 38 45.66 6.49 27.35
CA THR A 38 46.93 6.26 26.64
C THR A 38 47.82 5.24 27.36
N GLN A 39 48.07 4.10 26.71
CA GLN A 39 49.26 3.26 26.92
C GLN A 39 49.87 2.89 25.57
N SER A 40 51.20 2.87 25.54
CA SER A 40 52.06 2.76 24.37
C SER A 40 51.83 1.52 23.51
N ALA A 41 52.06 1.69 22.20
CA ALA A 41 52.04 0.65 21.18
C ALA A 41 52.79 -0.63 21.59
N GLY A 42 52.04 -1.73 21.66
CA GLY A 42 52.55 -3.10 21.69
C GLY A 42 51.90 -3.89 20.56
N SER A 43 52.72 -4.48 19.68
CA SER A 43 52.28 -5.35 18.60
C SER A 43 51.54 -6.58 19.14
N ALA A 44 50.24 -6.73 18.85
CA ALA A 44 49.50 -7.95 19.16
C ALA A 44 49.14 -8.69 17.86
N GLN A 45 49.53 -9.96 17.84
CA GLN A 45 49.46 -10.88 16.71
C GLN A 45 48.04 -11.19 16.25
N THR A 46 47.86 -11.28 14.94
CA THR A 46 46.69 -11.79 14.22
C THR A 46 46.58 -13.31 14.36
N ASN A 47 46.22 -13.83 15.52
CA ASN A 47 45.91 -15.25 15.70
C ASN A 47 44.49 -15.39 16.26
N GLY A 48 43.50 -15.57 15.37
CA GLY A 48 42.11 -15.79 15.79
C GLY A 48 41.04 -15.76 14.69
N LEU A 49 41.35 -15.29 13.48
CA LEU A 49 40.39 -15.22 12.37
C LEU A 49 40.28 -16.51 11.52
N SER A 50 41.03 -17.56 11.86
CA SER A 50 41.07 -18.82 11.10
C SER A 50 39.82 -19.69 11.25
N ASN A 51 38.86 -19.32 12.11
CA ASN A 51 37.67 -20.13 12.41
C ASN A 51 36.35 -19.52 11.90
N ILE A 52 36.38 -18.41 11.15
CA ILE A 52 35.16 -17.91 10.48
C ILE A 52 34.98 -18.73 9.21
N LYS A 53 34.20 -19.82 9.29
CA LYS A 53 33.71 -20.50 8.10
C LYS A 53 32.74 -19.57 7.38
N LYS A 54 33.11 -19.17 6.17
CA LYS A 54 32.18 -18.58 5.21
C LYS A 54 31.04 -19.59 5.02
N LEU A 55 29.80 -19.21 5.31
CA LEU A 55 28.64 -20.04 4.97
C LEU A 55 28.64 -20.20 3.44
N ASP A 56 28.83 -21.43 2.99
CA ASP A 56 28.69 -21.81 1.60
C ASP A 56 27.20 -21.99 1.29
N TYR A 57 26.60 -20.98 0.68
CA TYR A 57 25.19 -20.99 0.27
C TYR A 57 24.87 -22.08 -0.76
N GLY A 58 25.86 -22.81 -1.30
CA GLY A 58 25.66 -23.91 -2.23
C GLY A 58 25.17 -25.22 -1.59
N THR A 59 25.15 -25.33 -0.26
CA THR A 59 24.72 -26.56 0.46
C THR A 59 23.85 -26.30 1.68
N ALA A 60 23.28 -25.08 1.83
CA ALA A 60 22.17 -24.92 2.75
C ALA A 60 21.12 -25.96 2.35
N PRO A 61 20.62 -26.83 3.27
CA PRO A 61 19.41 -27.55 2.97
C PRO A 61 18.43 -26.48 2.49
N SER A 62 17.81 -26.67 1.33
CA SER A 62 16.69 -25.83 0.93
C SER A 62 15.87 -25.67 2.18
N LEU A 63 15.81 -24.45 2.74
CA LEU A 63 14.82 -24.13 3.74
C LEU A 63 13.54 -24.25 2.93
N ASN A 64 13.01 -25.47 2.87
CA ASN A 64 11.73 -25.74 2.30
C ASN A 64 10.78 -25.14 3.32
N THR A 65 10.60 -23.83 3.24
CA THR A 65 9.80 -23.06 4.18
C THR A 65 8.38 -23.64 4.21
N GLU A 66 7.94 -24.24 3.11
CA GLU A 66 6.70 -25.03 2.99
C GLU A 66 6.58 -26.17 4.01
N GLU A 67 7.67 -26.78 4.48
CA GLU A 67 7.62 -27.86 5.50
C GLU A 67 7.34 -27.33 6.92
N TYR A 68 7.57 -26.03 7.16
CA TYR A 68 7.29 -25.39 8.45
C TYR A 68 5.90 -24.74 8.51
N PHE A 69 5.23 -24.62 7.37
CA PHE A 69 3.87 -24.11 7.30
C PHE A 69 2.89 -25.28 7.43
N ASP A 70 2.07 -25.27 8.47
CA ASP A 70 0.94 -26.20 8.56
C ASP A 70 -0.13 -25.76 7.56
N ASN A 71 -0.23 -26.49 6.46
CA ASN A 71 -1.22 -26.25 5.42
C ASN A 71 -2.68 -26.41 5.88
N ASN A 72 -2.91 -26.84 7.14
CA ASN A 72 -4.23 -26.88 7.77
C ASN A 72 -4.51 -25.66 8.66
N VAL A 73 -3.57 -24.73 8.82
CA VAL A 73 -3.80 -23.44 9.47
C VAL A 73 -4.46 -22.54 8.44
N VAL A 74 -5.76 -22.76 8.27
CA VAL A 74 -6.63 -21.88 7.50
C VAL A 74 -7.84 -21.64 8.38
N ARG A 75 -8.27 -20.39 8.50
CA ARG A 75 -9.54 -19.98 9.13
C ARG A 75 -9.55 -20.05 10.67
N ARG A 76 -8.51 -19.57 11.36
CA ARG A 76 -8.63 -19.39 12.83
C ARG A 76 -8.55 -17.93 13.20
N LEU A 77 -9.71 -17.41 13.59
CA LEU A 77 -9.77 -16.20 14.41
C LEU A 77 -8.89 -16.44 15.65
N SER A 78 -8.00 -15.50 15.97
CA SER A 78 -7.11 -15.62 17.13
C SER A 78 -7.91 -15.91 18.40
N ASP A 79 -7.42 -16.86 19.21
CA ASP A 79 -8.03 -17.24 20.49
C ASP A 79 -8.14 -16.05 21.49
N ASN A 80 -7.38 -14.98 21.23
CA ASN A 80 -7.35 -13.77 22.07
C ASN A 80 -8.43 -12.74 21.72
N ILE A 81 -9.22 -12.95 20.65
CA ILE A 81 -10.26 -12.00 20.26
C ILE A 81 -11.51 -12.20 21.13
N LYS A 82 -12.00 -11.11 21.73
CA LYS A 82 -13.23 -11.12 22.52
C LYS A 82 -14.41 -11.56 21.66
N SER A 83 -15.20 -12.50 22.16
CA SER A 83 -16.29 -13.14 21.39
C SER A 83 -17.38 -12.20 20.88
N ASP A 84 -17.57 -11.06 21.54
CA ASP A 84 -18.53 -10.01 21.21
C ASP A 84 -17.96 -8.87 20.37
N ARG A 85 -16.64 -8.85 20.13
CA ARG A 85 -15.99 -7.86 19.26
C ARG A 85 -16.50 -8.02 17.82
N GLU A 86 -16.83 -6.90 17.18
CA GLU A 86 -17.10 -6.87 15.75
C GLU A 86 -15.79 -7.04 14.97
N ILE A 87 -15.85 -7.88 13.95
CA ILE A 87 -14.74 -8.14 13.03
C ILE A 87 -15.22 -7.92 11.61
N SER A 88 -14.37 -7.31 10.79
CA SER A 88 -14.57 -7.25 9.34
C SER A 88 -14.01 -8.52 8.72
N VAL A 89 -14.78 -9.16 7.84
CA VAL A 89 -14.36 -10.35 7.10
C VAL A 89 -14.64 -10.13 5.63
N ILE A 90 -13.61 -10.25 4.79
CA ILE A 90 -13.77 -10.27 3.34
C ILE A 90 -14.09 -11.70 2.91
N VAL A 91 -15.21 -11.85 2.21
CA VAL A 91 -15.67 -13.10 1.59
C VAL A 91 -15.20 -13.11 0.13
N SER A 92 -14.05 -13.72 -0.12
CA SER A 92 -13.49 -13.90 -1.47
C SER A 92 -14.17 -15.08 -2.16
N THR A 93 -14.91 -14.82 -3.23
CA THR A 93 -15.54 -15.85 -4.06
C THR A 93 -14.52 -16.50 -4.99
N LYS A 94 -14.89 -17.63 -5.60
CA LYS A 94 -14.06 -18.31 -6.60
C LYS A 94 -14.25 -17.81 -8.04
N ALA A 95 -15.03 -16.74 -8.24
CA ALA A 95 -15.20 -16.18 -9.56
C ALA A 95 -13.93 -15.48 -10.05
N GLU A 96 -13.64 -15.66 -11.34
CA GLU A 96 -12.61 -14.90 -12.03
C GLU A 96 -12.99 -13.41 -12.02
N THR A 97 -12.01 -12.60 -11.68
CA THR A 97 -12.13 -11.14 -11.58
C THR A 97 -12.20 -10.49 -12.97
N ILE A 98 -12.59 -9.22 -13.03
CA ILE A 98 -12.56 -8.46 -14.28
C ILE A 98 -11.11 -8.38 -14.81
N LEU A 99 -10.11 -8.28 -13.93
CA LEU A 99 -8.71 -8.27 -14.36
C LEU A 99 -8.27 -9.61 -14.99
N ASP A 100 -8.69 -10.74 -14.42
CA ASP A 100 -8.41 -12.06 -15.02
C ASP A 100 -9.01 -12.12 -16.44
N LYS A 101 -10.23 -11.61 -16.62
CA LYS A 101 -10.89 -11.54 -17.94
C LYS A 101 -10.24 -10.58 -18.91
N TYR A 102 -9.72 -9.45 -18.42
CA TYR A 102 -8.93 -8.51 -19.20
C TYR A 102 -7.66 -9.17 -19.76
N GLU A 103 -6.98 -9.98 -18.94
CA GLU A 103 -5.77 -10.70 -19.32
C GLU A 103 -6.03 -11.83 -20.31
N GLU A 104 -7.05 -12.66 -20.06
CA GLU A 104 -7.50 -13.71 -20.98
C GLU A 104 -7.83 -13.13 -22.36
N ALA A 105 -8.53 -11.99 -22.39
CA ALA A 105 -8.89 -11.29 -23.62
C ALA A 105 -7.68 -10.65 -24.33
N ASN A 106 -6.49 -10.65 -23.73
CA ASN A 106 -5.30 -9.93 -24.20
C ASN A 106 -5.62 -8.45 -24.50
N ALA A 107 -6.52 -7.84 -23.72
CA ALA A 107 -7.08 -6.53 -24.02
C ALA A 107 -6.01 -5.42 -24.12
N GLU A 108 -4.93 -5.55 -23.35
CA GLU A 108 -3.76 -4.67 -23.44
C GLU A 108 -3.11 -4.66 -24.83
N LYS A 109 -2.98 -5.83 -25.48
CA LYS A 109 -2.42 -5.92 -26.85
C LYS A 109 -3.32 -5.26 -27.89
N HIS A 110 -4.59 -5.07 -27.54
CA HIS A 110 -5.57 -4.35 -28.33
C HIS A 110 -5.65 -2.86 -27.96
N GLY A 111 -4.77 -2.38 -27.08
CA GLY A 111 -4.67 -0.97 -26.70
C GLY A 111 -5.75 -0.49 -25.73
N LYS A 112 -6.44 -1.41 -25.05
CA LYS A 112 -7.40 -1.08 -23.98
C LYS A 112 -6.69 -1.02 -22.64
N THR A 113 -7.02 -0.02 -21.83
CA THR A 113 -6.69 0.04 -20.40
C THR A 113 -7.63 -0.88 -19.59
N VAL A 114 -7.34 -1.05 -18.30
CA VAL A 114 -8.28 -1.78 -17.40
C VAL A 114 -9.59 -1.00 -17.29
N GLY A 115 -9.55 0.32 -17.10
CA GLY A 115 -10.74 1.18 -17.11
C GLY A 115 -11.60 1.03 -18.38
N ASP A 116 -10.97 1.05 -19.57
CA ASP A 116 -11.68 0.82 -20.83
C ASP A 116 -12.37 -0.55 -20.87
N PHE A 117 -11.74 -1.56 -20.28
CA PHE A 117 -12.25 -2.92 -20.29
C PHE A 117 -13.38 -3.11 -19.28
N VAL A 118 -13.28 -2.54 -18.08
CA VAL A 118 -14.35 -2.57 -17.06
C VAL A 118 -15.66 -2.06 -17.67
N ASN A 119 -15.61 -0.96 -18.43
CA ASN A 119 -16.77 -0.34 -19.08
C ASN A 119 -17.14 -0.96 -20.44
N SER A 120 -16.34 -1.92 -20.94
CA SER A 120 -16.66 -2.64 -22.18
C SER A 120 -17.79 -3.66 -21.98
N PRO A 121 -18.47 -4.11 -23.05
CA PRO A 121 -19.50 -5.15 -22.95
C PRO A 121 -19.01 -6.43 -22.27
N GLU A 122 -17.74 -6.80 -22.49
CA GLU A 122 -17.10 -7.95 -21.85
C GLU A 122 -16.90 -7.73 -20.34
N GLY A 123 -16.38 -6.57 -19.94
CA GLY A 123 -16.19 -6.22 -18.52
C GLY A 123 -17.50 -6.11 -17.75
N VAL A 124 -18.50 -5.42 -18.32
CA VAL A 124 -19.85 -5.31 -17.74
C VAL A 124 -20.48 -6.69 -17.54
N LYS A 125 -20.28 -7.61 -18.49
CA LYS A 125 -20.75 -9.00 -18.37
C LYS A 125 -20.01 -9.76 -17.27
N ALA A 126 -18.69 -9.62 -17.17
CA ALA A 126 -17.89 -10.24 -16.11
C ALA A 126 -18.32 -9.73 -14.73
N GLY A 127 -18.38 -8.41 -14.53
CA GLY A 127 -18.84 -7.79 -13.28
C GLY A 127 -20.28 -8.19 -12.91
N SER A 128 -21.18 -8.30 -13.89
CA SER A 128 -22.56 -8.75 -13.63
C SER A 128 -22.64 -10.20 -13.14
N LYS A 129 -21.73 -11.08 -13.62
CA LYS A 129 -21.62 -12.45 -13.13
C LYS A 129 -21.14 -12.46 -11.68
N ILE A 130 -20.08 -11.72 -11.37
CA ILE A 130 -19.52 -11.57 -10.02
C ILE A 130 -20.59 -11.07 -9.05
N ARG A 131 -21.27 -9.97 -9.36
CA ARG A 131 -22.37 -9.42 -8.54
C ARG A 131 -23.50 -10.41 -8.30
N SER A 132 -23.81 -11.24 -9.29
CA SER A 132 -24.82 -12.30 -9.13
C SER A 132 -24.37 -13.36 -8.12
N GLU A 133 -23.10 -13.75 -8.14
CA GLU A 133 -22.52 -14.69 -7.16
C GLU A 133 -22.46 -14.09 -5.75
N ILE A 134 -22.04 -12.83 -5.63
CA ILE A 134 -22.05 -12.06 -4.38
C ILE A 134 -23.48 -12.01 -3.82
N ALA A 135 -24.49 -11.66 -4.63
CA ALA A 135 -25.87 -11.59 -4.19
C ALA A 135 -26.41 -12.94 -3.67
N MET A 136 -26.01 -14.06 -4.29
CA MET A 136 -26.38 -15.40 -3.81
C MET A 136 -25.77 -15.71 -2.44
N LEU A 137 -24.50 -15.35 -2.22
CA LEU A 137 -23.83 -15.54 -0.93
C LEU A 137 -24.38 -14.61 0.15
N LYS A 138 -24.58 -13.32 -0.14
CA LYS A 138 -25.21 -12.36 0.79
C LYS A 138 -26.61 -12.84 1.21
N ASN A 139 -27.40 -13.40 0.30
CA ASN A 139 -28.71 -13.98 0.61
C ASN A 139 -28.62 -15.21 1.54
N ARG A 140 -27.63 -16.09 1.33
CA ARG A 140 -27.36 -17.24 2.22
C ARG A 140 -26.98 -16.77 3.63
N ILE A 141 -26.09 -15.78 3.72
CA ILE A 141 -25.65 -15.20 5.00
C ILE A 141 -26.82 -14.52 5.71
N SER A 142 -27.63 -13.73 5.00
CA SER A 142 -28.79 -13.03 5.59
C SER A 142 -29.87 -13.98 6.14
N LYS A 143 -29.91 -15.23 5.66
CA LYS A 143 -30.81 -16.28 6.17
C LYS A 143 -30.21 -17.08 7.32
N ALA A 144 -28.94 -16.86 7.64
CA ALA A 144 -28.29 -17.52 8.76
C ALA A 144 -28.67 -16.84 10.09
N ASN A 145 -28.61 -17.60 11.18
CA ASN A 145 -29.02 -17.12 12.50
C ASN A 145 -27.86 -16.44 13.25
N PHE A 146 -27.39 -15.30 12.71
CA PHE A 146 -26.45 -14.37 13.35
C PHE A 146 -26.57 -12.97 12.78
N ASP A 147 -26.13 -11.96 13.54
CA ASP A 147 -26.11 -10.57 13.11
C ASP A 147 -25.00 -10.36 12.07
N SER A 148 -25.32 -9.77 10.92
CA SER A 148 -24.35 -9.45 9.87
C SER A 148 -24.72 -8.16 9.15
N SER A 149 -23.73 -7.31 8.85
CA SER A 149 -23.88 -6.18 7.94
C SER A 149 -22.90 -6.29 6.79
N PHE A 150 -23.34 -5.99 5.58
CA PHE A 150 -22.49 -6.05 4.39
C PHE A 150 -21.83 -4.70 4.11
N GLY A 151 -20.55 -4.72 3.78
CA GLY A 151 -19.78 -3.57 3.33
C GLY A 151 -19.48 -3.65 1.83
N GLU A 152 -18.25 -3.31 1.48
CA GLU A 152 -17.82 -3.12 0.09
C GLU A 152 -17.91 -4.39 -0.76
N GLU A 153 -18.08 -4.21 -2.07
CA GLU A 153 -18.05 -5.27 -3.07
C GLU A 153 -16.90 -5.04 -4.06
N TYR A 154 -16.20 -6.11 -4.40
CA TYR A 154 -15.01 -6.10 -5.23
C TYR A 154 -15.25 -6.94 -6.48
N ASP A 155 -14.80 -6.45 -7.63
CA ASP A 155 -14.86 -7.21 -8.88
C ASP A 155 -13.64 -7.06 -9.81
N VAL A 156 -12.69 -6.18 -9.51
CA VAL A 156 -11.54 -5.89 -10.39
C VAL A 156 -10.32 -6.73 -10.03
N LEU A 157 -9.81 -6.62 -8.81
CA LEU A 157 -8.65 -7.34 -8.28
C LEU A 157 -9.06 -8.57 -7.47
N LEU A 158 -10.21 -8.46 -6.81
CA LEU A 158 -10.82 -9.51 -5.99
C LEU A 158 -12.28 -9.66 -6.44
N SER A 159 -12.81 -10.88 -6.43
CA SER A 159 -14.25 -11.10 -6.61
C SER A 159 -14.83 -11.42 -5.24
N GLY A 160 -15.47 -10.47 -4.56
CA GLY A 160 -15.86 -10.68 -3.17
C GLY A 160 -16.61 -9.53 -2.54
N PHE A 161 -16.86 -9.63 -1.24
CA PHE A 161 -17.50 -8.56 -0.48
C PHE A 161 -17.12 -8.60 1.00
N GLU A 162 -17.22 -7.46 1.68
CA GLU A 162 -17.10 -7.36 3.13
C GLU A 162 -18.39 -7.79 3.84
N VAL A 163 -18.23 -8.54 4.92
CA VAL A 163 -19.26 -8.75 5.94
C VAL A 163 -18.68 -8.47 7.33
N VAL A 164 -19.36 -7.63 8.09
CA VAL A 164 -19.06 -7.38 9.50
C VAL A 164 -19.95 -8.27 10.35
N ILE A 165 -19.33 -9.02 11.27
CA ILE A 165 -19.98 -9.96 12.18
C ILE A 165 -19.35 -9.86 13.57
N LYS A 166 -19.98 -10.49 14.57
CA LYS A 166 -19.32 -10.74 15.87
C LYS A 166 -18.33 -11.89 15.73
N ALA A 167 -17.19 -11.79 16.41
CA ALA A 167 -16.13 -12.80 16.45
C ALA A 167 -16.64 -14.24 16.70
N LYS A 168 -17.59 -14.41 17.64
CA LYS A 168 -18.22 -15.71 17.95
C LYS A 168 -18.93 -16.39 16.77
N ASP A 169 -19.33 -15.62 15.77
CA ASP A 169 -20.12 -16.08 14.63
C ASP A 169 -19.25 -16.45 13.42
N PHE A 170 -17.92 -16.27 13.50
CA PHE A 170 -16.97 -16.59 12.42
C PHE A 170 -17.08 -18.04 11.92
N ASN A 171 -17.18 -19.01 12.83
CA ASN A 171 -17.36 -20.42 12.46
C ASN A 171 -18.70 -20.70 11.77
N LYS A 172 -19.76 -19.93 12.11
CA LYS A 172 -21.05 -20.02 11.43
C LYS A 172 -20.93 -19.45 10.01
N LEU A 173 -20.29 -18.30 9.84
CA LEU A 173 -20.01 -17.73 8.53
C LEU A 173 -19.25 -18.73 7.64
N SER A 174 -18.16 -19.31 8.15
CA SER A 174 -17.37 -20.36 7.47
C SER A 174 -18.23 -21.54 7.03
N SER A 175 -19.16 -21.99 7.89
CA SER A 175 -20.10 -23.07 7.56
C SER A 175 -21.13 -22.65 6.51
N VAL A 176 -21.60 -21.41 6.54
CA VAL A 176 -22.62 -20.88 5.62
C VAL A 176 -22.06 -20.71 4.21
N VAL A 177 -20.83 -20.20 4.07
CA VAL A 177 -20.17 -20.02 2.76
C VAL A 177 -19.55 -21.32 2.24
N GLY A 178 -19.10 -22.19 3.14
CA GLY A 178 -18.58 -23.52 2.81
C GLY A 178 -17.34 -23.46 1.92
N ASN A 179 -17.41 -24.12 0.76
CA ASN A 179 -16.34 -24.19 -0.23
C ASN A 179 -16.53 -23.19 -1.38
N ASP A 180 -17.58 -22.36 -1.33
CA ASP A 180 -17.87 -21.40 -2.40
C ASP A 180 -17.08 -20.10 -2.25
N ALA A 181 -16.51 -19.86 -1.07
CA ALA A 181 -15.68 -18.69 -0.77
C ALA A 181 -14.55 -19.01 0.21
N THR A 182 -13.51 -18.18 0.14
CA THR A 182 -12.44 -18.05 1.12
C THR A 182 -12.76 -16.87 2.04
N LEU A 183 -12.46 -17.00 3.34
CA LEU A 183 -12.68 -15.95 4.32
C LEU A 183 -11.35 -15.34 4.72
N ILE A 184 -11.24 -14.02 4.60
CA ILE A 184 -10.07 -13.24 4.98
C ILE A 184 -10.51 -12.36 6.15
N VAL A 185 -9.87 -12.49 7.31
CA VAL A 185 -10.15 -11.57 8.43
C VAL A 185 -9.48 -10.24 8.09
N GLY A 186 -10.28 -9.19 7.95
CA GLY A 186 -9.78 -7.87 7.58
C GLY A 186 -8.90 -7.30 8.70
N GLU A 187 -7.71 -6.87 8.34
CA GLU A 187 -6.86 -6.08 9.23
C GLU A 187 -7.38 -4.65 9.35
N GLU A 188 -7.08 -4.02 10.48
CA GLU A 188 -7.30 -2.60 10.71
C GLU A 188 -5.93 -1.98 10.99
N TYR A 189 -5.54 -1.02 10.16
CA TYR A 189 -4.23 -0.38 10.22
C TYR A 189 -4.30 0.90 11.05
N GLU A 190 -3.38 1.03 12.00
CA GLU A 190 -3.30 2.22 12.86
C GLU A 190 -2.84 3.45 12.06
N ARG A 191 -3.25 4.63 12.54
CA ARG A 191 -2.77 5.89 11.98
C ARG A 191 -1.30 6.07 12.33
N CYS A 192 -0.51 6.54 11.38
CA CYS A 192 0.88 6.89 11.64
C CYS A 192 0.97 8.23 12.41
N GLU A 193 1.82 8.29 13.43
CA GLU A 193 2.18 9.56 14.10
C GLU A 193 3.27 10.27 13.28
N SER A 194 3.04 11.55 12.95
CA SER A 194 4.01 12.36 12.20
C SER A 194 5.01 13.05 13.13
N GLU A 195 6.29 12.71 13.05
CA GLU A 195 7.39 13.46 13.64
C GLU A 195 8.26 14.13 12.55
N VAL A 196 8.62 15.40 12.74
CA VAL A 196 9.49 16.16 11.82
C VAL A 196 10.95 16.01 12.27
N ILE A 197 11.84 15.61 11.35
CA ILE A 197 13.26 15.35 11.62
C ILE A 197 14.14 16.06 10.54
N ASP A 198 15.31 16.60 10.93
CA ASP A 198 16.27 17.29 10.04
C ASP A 198 17.31 16.34 9.37
N ASN A 199 17.73 16.61 8.10
CA ASN A 199 18.34 15.62 7.18
C ASN A 199 19.79 15.91 6.52
N ILE A 200 20.55 14.88 5.98
CA ILE A 200 21.94 14.93 5.37
C ILE A 200 22.00 14.38 3.94
N VAL A 201 20.91 13.88 3.40
CA VAL A 201 20.96 13.39 2.01
C VAL A 201 21.04 14.62 1.09
N ASP A 202 21.15 14.47 -0.23
CA ASP A 202 20.94 15.61 -1.14
C ASP A 202 19.50 16.09 -0.96
N ILE A 203 19.29 16.98 0.00
CA ILE A 203 18.00 17.46 0.49
C ILE A 203 17.95 18.98 0.38
N ASP A 204 16.74 19.50 0.32
CA ASP A 204 16.50 20.90 0.58
C ASP A 204 16.63 21.17 2.09
N GLU A 205 17.56 22.05 2.47
CA GLU A 205 17.88 22.34 3.88
C GLU A 205 16.74 23.03 4.64
N THR A 206 15.73 23.56 3.94
CA THR A 206 14.57 24.22 4.55
C THR A 206 13.48 23.21 4.91
N THR A 207 13.31 22.18 4.07
CA THR A 207 12.18 21.25 4.17
C THR A 207 12.55 19.84 4.59
N GLY A 208 13.83 19.45 4.53
CA GLY A 208 14.26 18.08 4.84
C GLY A 208 13.94 17.06 3.73
N ILE A 209 13.24 17.47 2.67
CA ILE A 209 12.85 16.65 1.51
C ILE A 209 14.05 16.48 0.57
N PHE A 210 14.14 15.34 -0.10
CA PHE A 210 15.14 15.12 -1.16
C PHE A 210 15.14 16.25 -2.20
N ASN A 211 16.31 16.81 -2.49
CA ASN A 211 16.52 17.92 -3.39
C ASN A 211 16.39 17.49 -4.85
N SER A 212 15.19 17.66 -5.40
CA SER A 212 14.89 17.33 -6.80
C SER A 212 15.18 18.48 -7.79
N THR A 213 15.77 19.60 -7.34
CA THR A 213 15.88 20.85 -8.12
C THR A 213 16.77 20.73 -9.37
N GLY A 214 17.68 19.76 -9.41
CA GLY A 214 18.53 19.46 -10.58
C GLY A 214 17.99 18.36 -11.50
N SER A 215 16.87 17.70 -11.15
CA SER A 215 16.35 16.58 -11.91
C SER A 215 15.60 17.03 -13.16
N LYS A 216 15.99 16.49 -14.33
CA LYS A 216 15.20 16.61 -15.57
C LYS A 216 13.93 15.75 -15.58
N TYR A 217 13.79 14.90 -14.57
CA TYR A 217 12.76 13.89 -14.41
C TYR A 217 11.89 14.30 -13.23
N THR A 218 10.80 15.03 -13.53
CA THR A 218 9.97 15.70 -12.51
C THR A 218 8.62 15.01 -12.27
N GLY A 219 8.37 13.85 -12.87
CA GLY A 219 7.07 13.15 -12.79
C GLY A 219 6.04 13.55 -13.84
N SER A 220 6.39 14.42 -14.79
CA SER A 220 5.50 14.81 -15.89
C SER A 220 4.97 13.59 -16.66
N GLY A 221 3.65 13.48 -16.79
CA GLY A 221 3.00 12.35 -17.44
C GLY A 221 2.88 11.09 -16.57
N THR A 222 2.92 11.24 -15.24
CA THR A 222 2.80 10.15 -14.27
C THR A 222 1.73 10.49 -13.23
N VAL A 223 1.00 9.48 -12.76
CA VAL A 223 0.01 9.61 -11.68
C VAL A 223 0.43 8.76 -10.48
N ILE A 224 0.43 9.40 -9.30
CA ILE A 224 0.74 8.76 -8.02
C ILE A 224 -0.54 8.73 -7.19
N ALA A 225 -0.96 7.54 -6.77
CA ALA A 225 -2.02 7.37 -5.78
C ALA A 225 -1.44 7.33 -4.38
N VAL A 226 -2.12 7.99 -3.44
CA VAL A 226 -1.77 8.01 -2.03
C VAL A 226 -2.95 7.50 -1.23
N LEU A 227 -2.79 6.33 -0.59
CA LEU A 227 -3.74 5.76 0.34
C LEU A 227 -3.34 6.17 1.76
N ASP A 228 -4.06 7.14 2.33
CA ASP A 228 -3.69 7.78 3.60
C ASP A 228 -4.90 8.48 4.28
N THR A 229 -4.65 9.35 5.26
CA THR A 229 -5.66 10.02 6.09
C THR A 229 -6.43 11.15 5.41
N GLY A 230 -6.15 11.41 4.13
CA GLY A 230 -6.74 12.52 3.38
C GLY A 230 -5.70 13.54 2.92
N LEU A 231 -6.19 14.60 2.28
CA LEU A 231 -5.39 15.61 1.61
C LEU A 231 -6.03 16.99 1.77
N ASP A 232 -5.31 17.94 2.36
CA ASP A 232 -5.64 19.35 2.23
C ASP A 232 -5.26 19.80 0.81
N TYR A 233 -6.18 19.58 -0.11
CA TYR A 233 -6.04 19.95 -1.51
C TYR A 233 -6.06 21.47 -1.75
N THR A 234 -6.35 22.26 -0.71
CA THR A 234 -6.31 23.73 -0.76
C THR A 234 -4.91 24.30 -0.47
N HIS A 235 -3.99 23.47 0.02
CA HIS A 235 -2.61 23.88 0.30
C HIS A 235 -1.88 24.29 -1.00
N THR A 236 -1.08 25.36 -0.91
CA THR A 236 -0.27 25.91 -2.01
C THR A 236 0.65 24.90 -2.71
N ALA A 237 1.08 23.84 -2.02
CA ALA A 237 1.92 22.80 -2.58
C ALA A 237 1.18 21.97 -3.66
N PHE A 238 -0.15 22.02 -3.70
CA PHE A 238 -0.99 21.36 -4.69
C PHE A 238 -1.70 22.37 -5.61
N ASP A 239 -1.22 23.62 -5.66
CA ASP A 239 -1.78 24.66 -6.52
C ASP A 239 -1.69 24.24 -8.00
N PRO A 240 -2.83 24.14 -8.72
CA PRO A 240 -2.82 23.79 -10.13
C PRO A 240 -2.01 24.80 -10.97
N GLU A 241 -1.93 26.08 -10.61
CA GLU A 241 -1.16 27.05 -11.40
C GLU A 241 0.36 26.78 -11.38
N ARG A 242 0.84 26.01 -10.39
CA ARG A 242 2.24 25.58 -10.27
C ARG A 242 2.50 24.21 -10.92
N PHE A 243 1.48 23.56 -11.47
CA PHE A 243 1.62 22.28 -12.17
C PHE A 243 1.97 22.48 -13.65
N GLU A 244 3.17 22.01 -14.02
CA GLU A 244 3.73 22.10 -15.39
C GLU A 244 3.85 20.73 -16.07
N GLY A 245 3.30 19.67 -15.45
CA GLY A 245 3.33 18.31 -15.98
C GLY A 245 2.38 18.10 -17.15
N ALA A 246 2.63 17.05 -17.92
CA ALA A 246 1.64 16.55 -18.87
C ALA A 246 0.48 15.92 -18.09
N GLU A 247 -0.74 16.38 -18.36
CA GLU A 247 -1.97 15.81 -17.80
C GLU A 247 -2.24 14.44 -18.45
N VAL A 248 -2.27 13.39 -17.61
CA VAL A 248 -2.65 12.03 -18.01
C VAL A 248 -4.12 11.80 -17.67
N MET A 249 -4.52 12.18 -16.46
CA MET A 249 -5.90 12.19 -16.01
C MET A 249 -6.48 13.60 -16.13
N THR A 250 -7.49 13.73 -16.98
CA THR A 250 -8.33 14.92 -17.13
C THR A 250 -9.75 14.59 -16.67
N LEU A 251 -10.59 15.63 -16.53
CA LEU A 251 -12.01 15.45 -16.25
C LEU A 251 -12.69 14.54 -17.30
N ASP A 252 -12.32 14.67 -18.57
CA ASP A 252 -12.85 13.84 -19.66
C ASP A 252 -12.46 12.36 -19.48
N THR A 253 -11.17 12.09 -19.25
CA THR A 253 -10.71 10.69 -19.06
C THR A 253 -11.32 10.06 -17.82
N ILE A 254 -11.56 10.84 -16.76
CA ILE A 254 -12.23 10.34 -15.55
C ILE A 254 -13.69 10.07 -15.83
N SER A 255 -14.37 10.92 -16.59
CA SER A 255 -15.76 10.71 -17.00
C SER A 255 -15.94 9.40 -17.79
N GLU A 256 -14.91 8.97 -18.53
CA GLU A 256 -14.94 7.70 -19.28
C GLU A 256 -14.80 6.46 -18.40
N VAL A 257 -14.17 6.57 -17.21
CA VAL A 257 -13.84 5.43 -16.34
C VAL A 257 -14.63 5.39 -15.02
N ILE A 258 -15.22 6.51 -14.58
CA ILE A 258 -15.83 6.66 -13.25
C ILE A 258 -16.92 5.61 -12.97
N ASP A 259 -17.71 5.21 -13.96
CA ASP A 259 -18.76 4.19 -13.78
C ASP A 259 -18.20 2.80 -13.45
N GLY A 260 -16.91 2.56 -13.74
CA GLY A 260 -16.22 1.32 -13.45
C GLY A 260 -15.59 1.26 -12.05
N THR A 261 -15.54 2.37 -11.33
CA THR A 261 -14.86 2.48 -10.04
C THR A 261 -15.73 1.94 -8.89
N ARG A 262 -15.06 1.56 -7.80
CA ARG A 262 -15.68 1.24 -6.51
C ARG A 262 -16.31 2.47 -5.90
N ALA A 263 -15.68 3.64 -6.01
CA ALA A 263 -16.27 4.91 -5.60
C ALA A 263 -17.71 5.12 -6.14
N SER A 264 -17.93 4.88 -7.44
CA SER A 264 -19.27 5.00 -8.05
C SER A 264 -20.26 3.93 -7.56
N SER A 265 -19.76 2.75 -7.18
CA SER A 265 -20.58 1.70 -6.58
C SER A 265 -20.98 2.02 -5.12
N MET A 266 -20.18 2.82 -4.42
CA MET A 266 -20.46 3.26 -3.04
C MET A 266 -21.44 4.44 -2.98
N VAL A 267 -21.36 5.35 -3.96
CA VAL A 267 -22.15 6.58 -3.98
C VAL A 267 -22.99 6.65 -5.25
N GLY A 268 -24.30 6.44 -5.09
CA GLY A 268 -25.24 6.45 -6.21
C GLY A 268 -25.27 7.80 -6.93
N GLY A 269 -24.90 7.79 -8.22
CA GLY A 269 -24.87 8.99 -9.06
C GLY A 269 -23.58 9.80 -8.99
N LEU A 270 -22.52 9.26 -8.36
CA LEU A 270 -21.19 9.85 -8.40
C LEU A 270 -20.74 10.05 -9.85
N ASN A 271 -20.23 11.24 -10.15
CA ASN A 271 -19.74 11.60 -11.48
C ASN A 271 -18.34 12.23 -11.40
N ALA A 272 -17.71 12.43 -12.55
CA ALA A 272 -16.35 12.94 -12.61
C ALA A 272 -16.16 14.32 -11.96
N ASN A 273 -17.16 15.20 -11.96
CA ASN A 273 -17.06 16.51 -11.31
C ASN A 273 -17.03 16.41 -9.78
N ASP A 274 -17.55 15.32 -9.22
CA ASP A 274 -17.56 15.13 -7.78
C ASP A 274 -16.15 14.77 -7.28
N VAL A 275 -15.40 13.97 -8.05
CA VAL A 275 -14.06 13.47 -7.66
C VAL A 275 -12.89 14.29 -8.24
N TYR A 276 -13.13 15.10 -9.28
CA TYR A 276 -12.09 15.90 -9.90
C TYR A 276 -11.90 17.22 -9.16
N VAL A 277 -10.77 17.37 -8.47
CA VAL A 277 -10.46 18.61 -7.74
C VAL A 277 -9.84 19.64 -8.69
N ASN A 278 -8.73 19.28 -9.35
CA ASN A 278 -8.04 20.13 -10.33
C ASN A 278 -7.00 19.32 -11.14
N LYS A 279 -6.26 19.95 -12.05
CA LYS A 279 -5.25 19.25 -12.88
C LYS A 279 -4.06 18.66 -12.09
N LYS A 280 -3.76 19.15 -10.88
CA LYS A 280 -2.74 18.60 -9.99
C LYS A 280 -3.28 17.41 -9.19
N VAL A 281 -4.52 17.50 -8.72
CA VAL A 281 -5.25 16.47 -7.98
C VAL A 281 -6.47 16.03 -8.79
N PRO A 282 -6.29 15.24 -9.86
CA PRO A 282 -7.38 14.92 -10.77
C PRO A 282 -8.41 13.96 -10.17
N PHE A 283 -8.09 13.23 -9.09
CA PHE A 283 -9.02 12.30 -8.44
C PHE A 283 -8.86 12.37 -6.92
N ALA A 284 -9.98 12.51 -6.22
CA ALA A 284 -10.07 12.48 -4.76
C ALA A 284 -11.35 11.75 -4.35
N PHE A 285 -11.22 10.74 -3.48
CA PHE A 285 -12.36 10.04 -2.91
C PHE A 285 -12.03 9.48 -1.52
N ASP A 286 -13.01 9.55 -0.63
CA ASP A 286 -12.99 8.97 0.71
C ASP A 286 -13.73 7.63 0.73
N TYR A 287 -12.95 6.55 0.79
CA TYR A 287 -13.46 5.18 0.86
C TYR A 287 -13.92 4.80 2.26
N ALA A 288 -13.42 5.48 3.30
CA ALA A 288 -13.78 5.21 4.67
C ALA A 288 -15.17 5.76 5.02
N ASP A 289 -15.47 6.98 4.57
CA ASP A 289 -16.75 7.66 4.84
C ASP A 289 -17.68 7.74 3.62
N LYS A 290 -17.22 7.29 2.44
CA LYS A 290 -18.00 7.09 1.21
C LYS A 290 -18.51 8.39 0.61
N ASP A 291 -17.61 9.34 0.42
CA ASP A 291 -17.88 10.59 -0.29
C ASP A 291 -16.63 11.09 -1.04
N SER A 292 -16.74 12.26 -1.66
CA SER A 292 -15.64 12.89 -2.40
C SER A 292 -14.81 13.87 -1.56
N ASP A 293 -15.13 14.04 -0.26
CA ASP A 293 -14.43 14.98 0.60
C ASP A 293 -13.24 14.31 1.31
N VAL A 294 -12.07 14.45 0.69
CA VAL A 294 -10.82 13.94 1.25
C VAL A 294 -10.16 14.88 2.26
N PHE A 295 -10.82 15.98 2.66
CA PHE A 295 -10.20 16.95 3.54
C PHE A 295 -9.82 16.32 4.90
N PRO A 296 -8.59 16.50 5.39
CA PRO A 296 -8.10 15.83 6.58
C PRO A 296 -8.57 16.55 7.84
N LEU A 297 -9.67 16.08 8.45
CA LEU A 297 -10.21 16.71 9.66
C LEU A 297 -9.30 16.51 10.88
N ASP A 298 -8.83 15.28 11.09
CA ASP A 298 -8.17 14.86 12.34
C ASP A 298 -6.69 14.47 12.16
N SER A 299 -6.15 14.47 10.93
CA SER A 299 -4.75 14.10 10.68
C SER A 299 -4.19 14.69 9.39
N SER A 300 -3.15 15.51 9.51
CA SER A 300 -2.40 16.07 8.38
C SER A 300 -1.41 15.09 7.72
N HIS A 301 -1.37 13.83 8.15
CA HIS A 301 -0.38 12.84 7.71
C HIS A 301 -0.38 12.64 6.18
N GLY A 302 -1.54 12.38 5.57
CA GLY A 302 -1.63 12.21 4.11
C GLY A 302 -1.25 13.45 3.29
N THR A 303 -1.46 14.65 3.84
CA THR A 303 -1.02 15.91 3.22
C THR A 303 0.50 16.03 3.26
N HIS A 304 1.12 15.72 4.40
CA HIS A 304 2.57 15.70 4.56
C HIS A 304 3.23 14.68 3.61
N VAL A 305 2.72 13.44 3.60
CA VAL A 305 3.16 12.37 2.69
C VAL A 305 3.07 12.81 1.23
N SER A 306 1.92 13.38 0.82
CA SER A 306 1.72 13.89 -0.53
C SER A 306 2.69 15.04 -0.87
N GLY A 307 2.99 15.93 0.09
CA GLY A 307 3.95 17.02 -0.07
C GLY A 307 5.36 16.54 -0.40
N VAL A 308 5.85 15.50 0.29
CA VAL A 308 7.16 14.88 0.04
C VAL A 308 7.25 14.33 -1.39
N MET A 309 6.17 13.75 -1.91
CA MET A 309 6.17 13.16 -3.24
C MET A 309 5.95 14.18 -4.36
N VAL A 310 4.91 15.00 -4.28
CA VAL A 310 4.43 15.79 -5.41
C VAL A 310 4.21 17.27 -5.11
N GLY A 311 4.48 17.73 -3.89
CA GLY A 311 4.32 19.15 -3.52
C GLY A 311 5.17 20.08 -4.40
N ASN A 312 4.64 21.26 -4.72
CA ASN A 312 5.37 22.28 -5.47
C ASN A 312 4.87 23.68 -5.13
N ASP A 313 5.56 24.36 -4.22
CA ASP A 313 5.40 25.80 -3.97
C ASP A 313 6.76 26.49 -3.75
N ASP A 314 6.78 27.68 -3.15
CA ASP A 314 8.01 28.45 -2.93
C ASP A 314 8.92 27.84 -1.85
N THR A 315 8.37 26.97 -1.00
CA THR A 315 9.09 26.31 0.10
C THR A 315 9.17 24.80 -0.11
N ILE A 316 8.05 24.16 -0.45
CA ILE A 316 7.92 22.72 -0.59
C ILE A 316 8.17 22.32 -2.04
N ARG A 317 9.17 21.46 -2.26
CA ARG A 317 9.39 20.79 -3.53
C ARG A 317 9.54 19.29 -3.32
N GLY A 318 8.53 18.55 -3.73
CA GLY A 318 8.53 17.10 -3.71
C GLY A 318 9.50 16.49 -4.71
N VAL A 319 9.63 15.16 -4.66
CA VAL A 319 10.51 14.39 -5.55
C VAL A 319 10.05 14.47 -7.02
N ALA A 320 8.73 14.40 -7.24
CA ALA A 320 8.07 14.44 -8.55
C ALA A 320 7.01 15.55 -8.60
N PRO A 321 7.42 16.83 -8.60
CA PRO A 321 6.51 17.97 -8.49
C PRO A 321 5.55 18.11 -9.69
N ASN A 322 5.87 17.51 -10.84
CA ASN A 322 5.05 17.51 -12.05
C ASN A 322 4.28 16.19 -12.28
N ALA A 323 4.21 15.30 -11.29
CA ALA A 323 3.25 14.19 -11.29
C ALA A 323 1.86 14.66 -10.82
N GLN A 324 0.81 14.00 -11.31
CA GLN A 324 -0.54 14.17 -10.78
C GLN A 324 -0.75 13.30 -9.54
N LEU A 325 -1.65 13.73 -8.66
CA LEU A 325 -1.97 13.07 -7.39
C LEU A 325 -3.40 12.52 -7.41
N ALA A 326 -3.56 11.22 -7.16
CA ALA A 326 -4.85 10.63 -6.83
C ALA A 326 -4.93 10.43 -5.31
N SER A 327 -5.82 11.16 -4.63
CA SER A 327 -6.00 11.04 -3.18
C SER A 327 -7.05 9.97 -2.87
N MET A 328 -6.61 8.90 -2.23
CA MET A 328 -7.45 7.77 -1.83
C MET A 328 -7.55 7.76 -0.31
N LYS A 329 -8.51 8.48 0.27
CA LYS A 329 -8.64 8.54 1.73
C LYS A 329 -9.21 7.22 2.24
N VAL A 330 -8.46 6.54 3.12
CA VAL A 330 -8.82 5.21 3.66
C VAL A 330 -8.89 5.20 5.19
N PHE A 331 -8.77 6.37 5.83
CA PHE A 331 -9.03 6.53 7.25
C PHE A 331 -10.24 7.43 7.42
N SER A 332 -11.18 6.99 8.25
CA SER A 332 -12.41 7.75 8.53
C SER A 332 -12.11 9.05 9.26
N ASP A 333 -12.97 10.04 9.08
CA ASP A 333 -13.03 11.27 9.89
C ASP A 333 -13.29 10.99 11.37
N SER A 334 -13.83 9.82 11.71
CA SER A 334 -13.97 9.42 13.10
C SER A 334 -12.63 8.96 13.68
N SER A 335 -12.14 9.69 14.68
CA SER A 335 -10.83 9.49 15.34
C SER A 335 -10.60 8.10 15.99
N GLU A 336 -11.63 7.25 16.07
CA GLU A 336 -11.58 5.94 16.73
C GLU A 336 -11.31 4.77 15.78
N GLN A 337 -11.21 5.00 14.47
CA GLN A 337 -11.06 3.93 13.48
C GLN A 337 -9.75 4.07 12.68
N GLY A 338 -9.02 2.95 12.60
CA GLY A 338 -7.92 2.74 11.68
C GLY A 338 -8.42 2.51 10.25
N ALA A 339 -7.51 2.34 9.30
CA ALA A 339 -7.88 2.00 7.93
C ALA A 339 -8.26 0.52 7.84
N ARG A 340 -9.51 0.22 7.49
CA ARG A 340 -9.96 -1.15 7.29
C ARG A 340 -9.41 -1.71 5.98
N GLN A 341 -9.06 -2.99 5.99
CA GLN A 341 -8.64 -3.71 4.79
C GLN A 341 -9.67 -3.63 3.65
N SER A 342 -10.97 -3.55 3.98
CA SER A 342 -12.01 -3.40 2.97
C SER A 342 -11.91 -2.09 2.17
N TRP A 343 -11.66 -0.97 2.86
CA TRP A 343 -11.46 0.33 2.22
C TRP A 343 -10.19 0.37 1.39
N ILE A 344 -9.11 -0.23 1.89
CA ILE A 344 -7.84 -0.33 1.18
C ILE A 344 -8.01 -1.14 -0.11
N VAL A 345 -8.63 -2.32 -0.05
CA VAL A 345 -8.85 -3.14 -1.26
C VAL A 345 -9.71 -2.38 -2.28
N ALA A 346 -10.76 -1.67 -1.84
CA ALA A 346 -11.57 -0.85 -2.76
C ALA A 346 -10.76 0.26 -3.43
N ALA A 347 -9.93 0.99 -2.67
CA ALA A 347 -9.04 2.01 -3.21
C ALA A 347 -7.99 1.44 -4.18
N LEU A 348 -7.49 0.23 -3.92
CA LEU A 348 -6.55 -0.45 -4.81
C LEU A 348 -7.21 -0.86 -6.14
N GLU A 349 -8.47 -1.32 -6.13
CA GLU A 349 -9.22 -1.59 -7.36
C GLU A 349 -9.37 -0.32 -8.22
N ASP A 350 -9.63 0.82 -7.58
CA ASP A 350 -9.76 2.10 -8.26
C ASP A 350 -8.42 2.61 -8.78
N CYS A 351 -7.32 2.44 -8.06
CA CYS A 351 -5.97 2.70 -8.57
C CYS A 351 -5.70 1.95 -9.89
N VAL A 352 -6.06 0.66 -9.96
CA VAL A 352 -5.86 -0.17 -11.16
C VAL A 352 -6.81 0.24 -12.29
N THR A 353 -8.06 0.55 -11.96
CA THR A 353 -9.09 0.98 -12.92
C THR A 353 -8.74 2.34 -13.55
N LEU A 354 -8.31 3.29 -12.72
CA LEU A 354 -7.84 4.62 -13.13
C LEU A 354 -6.51 4.53 -13.90
N GLY A 355 -5.70 3.48 -13.67
CA GLY A 355 -4.43 3.28 -14.35
C GLY A 355 -3.31 4.15 -13.80
N VAL A 356 -3.22 4.27 -12.47
CA VAL A 356 -2.11 4.99 -11.80
C VAL A 356 -0.78 4.25 -12.01
N ASP A 357 0.34 4.97 -11.89
CA ASP A 357 1.68 4.40 -12.11
C ASP A 357 2.32 3.92 -10.80
N VAL A 358 2.03 4.61 -9.70
CA VAL A 358 2.59 4.37 -8.37
C VAL A 358 1.47 4.42 -7.34
N ILE A 359 1.49 3.50 -6.39
CA ILE A 359 0.62 3.49 -5.21
C ILE A 359 1.53 3.61 -3.99
N ASN A 360 1.38 4.68 -3.22
CA ASN A 360 2.02 4.84 -1.93
C ASN A 360 1.01 4.52 -0.82
N MET A 361 1.37 3.60 0.07
CA MET A 361 0.61 3.28 1.27
C MET A 361 1.49 3.50 2.50
N SER A 362 1.29 4.62 3.19
CA SER A 362 1.99 4.95 4.44
C SER A 362 1.17 4.48 5.64
N LEU A 363 0.78 3.21 5.59
CA LEU A 363 0.01 2.48 6.60
C LEU A 363 0.61 1.08 6.73
N GLY A 364 0.43 0.46 7.89
CA GLY A 364 0.89 -0.91 8.10
C GLY A 364 0.58 -1.46 9.49
N SER A 365 0.58 -2.79 9.59
CA SER A 365 0.37 -3.55 10.82
C SER A 365 1.68 -4.28 11.10
N SER A 366 2.27 -4.04 12.27
CA SER A 366 3.60 -4.57 12.56
C SER A 366 3.62 -6.08 12.70
N CYS A 367 4.81 -6.66 12.50
CA CYS A 367 5.03 -8.12 12.50
C CYS A 367 4.21 -8.83 11.42
N GLY A 368 4.18 -8.26 10.21
CA GLY A 368 3.51 -8.84 9.06
C GLY A 368 4.17 -10.14 8.62
N PHE A 369 3.36 -11.11 8.23
CA PHE A 369 3.87 -12.30 7.58
C PHE A 369 4.09 -12.02 6.09
N SER A 370 5.16 -12.58 5.51
CA SER A 370 5.45 -12.43 4.08
C SER A 370 4.74 -13.47 3.21
N ASN A 371 4.28 -14.56 3.82
CA ASN A 371 3.57 -15.67 3.18
C ASN A 371 2.91 -16.54 4.28
N SER A 372 1.67 -16.21 4.62
CA SER A 372 0.81 -17.09 5.41
C SER A 372 -0.33 -17.57 4.50
N GLN A 373 -0.85 -18.79 4.70
CA GLN A 373 -2.05 -19.22 3.96
C GLN A 373 -3.25 -18.29 4.20
N ASP A 374 -3.28 -17.57 5.33
CA ASP A 374 -4.31 -16.60 5.64
C ASP A 374 -4.21 -15.32 4.76
N ASP A 375 -3.03 -15.04 4.19
CA ASP A 375 -2.75 -13.86 3.37
C ASP A 375 -2.66 -14.12 1.86
N GLU A 376 -2.81 -15.38 1.41
CA GLU A 376 -2.64 -15.76 -0.02
C GLU A 376 -3.55 -14.93 -0.95
N GLU A 377 -4.77 -14.66 -0.53
CA GLU A 377 -5.72 -13.85 -1.30
C GLU A 377 -5.31 -12.36 -1.35
N ILE A 378 -4.70 -11.84 -0.30
CA ILE A 378 -4.16 -10.48 -0.25
C ILE A 378 -2.86 -10.38 -1.07
N GLU A 379 -1.99 -11.38 -0.99
CA GLU A 379 -0.80 -11.48 -1.82
C GLU A 379 -1.16 -11.51 -3.31
N LYS A 380 -2.24 -12.21 -3.70
CA LYS A 380 -2.77 -12.19 -5.08
C LYS A 380 -3.17 -10.79 -5.53
N ILE A 381 -3.82 -10.00 -4.67
CA ILE A 381 -4.19 -8.61 -4.97
C ILE A 381 -2.94 -7.79 -5.27
N TYR A 382 -1.93 -7.83 -4.38
CA TYR A 382 -0.68 -7.08 -4.58
C TYR A 382 0.13 -7.57 -5.79
N SER A 383 0.15 -8.88 -6.02
CA SER A 383 0.82 -9.49 -7.18
C SER A 383 0.18 -9.02 -8.50
N LYS A 384 -1.16 -9.00 -8.58
CA LYS A 384 -1.89 -8.46 -9.73
C LYS A 384 -1.53 -7.00 -10.00
N ILE A 385 -1.47 -6.16 -8.97
CA ILE A 385 -1.05 -4.75 -9.10
C ILE A 385 0.37 -4.65 -9.68
N HIS A 386 1.31 -5.42 -9.14
CA HIS A 386 2.70 -5.44 -9.60
C HIS A 386 2.81 -5.96 -11.05
N GLU A 387 2.06 -6.99 -11.43
CA GLU A 387 2.01 -7.54 -12.79
C GLU A 387 1.45 -6.54 -13.82
N ARG A 388 0.57 -5.63 -13.38
CA ARG A 388 0.12 -4.48 -14.19
C ARG A 388 1.19 -3.40 -14.38
N GLY A 389 2.35 -3.55 -13.73
CA GLY A 389 3.46 -2.60 -13.81
C GLY A 389 3.28 -1.38 -12.91
N ILE A 390 2.35 -1.44 -11.96
CA ILE A 390 2.12 -0.40 -10.96
C ILE A 390 3.08 -0.65 -9.80
N SER A 391 3.81 0.39 -9.40
CA SER A 391 4.76 0.27 -8.29
C SER A 391 4.05 0.47 -6.95
N LEU A 392 4.01 -0.57 -6.14
CA LEU A 392 3.45 -0.52 -4.79
C LEU A 392 4.56 -0.20 -3.78
N VAL A 393 4.49 0.96 -3.14
CA VAL A 393 5.49 1.46 -2.18
C VAL A 393 4.85 1.55 -0.81
N THR A 394 5.49 0.95 0.19
CA THR A 394 4.92 0.79 1.53
C THR A 394 5.95 1.07 2.61
N ALA A 395 5.52 1.70 3.70
CA ALA A 395 6.38 1.93 4.85
C ALA A 395 6.66 0.59 5.58
N ALA A 396 7.92 0.36 5.99
CA ALA A 396 8.31 -0.91 6.58
C ALA A 396 7.67 -1.16 7.96
N SER A 397 7.61 -0.13 8.80
CA SER A 397 7.02 -0.06 10.16
C SER A 397 7.85 0.95 10.98
N ASN A 398 7.23 1.52 12.03
CA ASN A 398 7.90 2.37 13.01
C ASN A 398 8.11 1.68 14.37
N ASP A 399 7.90 0.35 14.46
CA ASP A 399 7.95 -0.39 15.73
C ASP A 399 9.34 -0.90 16.12
N TYR A 400 10.36 -0.54 15.34
CA TYR A 400 11.77 -0.88 15.56
C TYR A 400 12.06 -2.38 15.69
N ASN A 401 11.97 -2.92 16.90
CA ASN A 401 12.16 -4.32 17.22
C ASN A 401 11.27 -4.70 18.40
N SER A 402 10.98 -6.00 18.54
CA SER A 402 10.05 -6.53 19.56
C SER A 402 10.47 -6.30 21.02
N PHE A 403 11.65 -5.74 21.27
CA PHE A 403 12.17 -5.43 22.60
C PHE A 403 12.17 -3.93 22.93
N LEU A 404 11.74 -3.07 22.00
CA LEU A 404 11.60 -1.65 22.27
C LEU A 404 10.70 -1.42 23.50
N ASN A 405 11.12 -0.52 24.39
CA ASN A 405 10.51 -0.25 25.69
C ASN A 405 10.53 -1.41 26.70
N SER A 406 11.40 -2.42 26.50
CA SER A 406 11.59 -3.49 27.49
C SER A 406 12.16 -2.94 28.80
N GLU A 407 11.34 -2.94 29.85
CA GLU A 407 11.75 -2.53 31.21
C GLU A 407 12.91 -3.39 31.77
N LYS A 408 13.00 -4.64 31.34
CA LYS A 408 13.95 -5.62 31.89
C LYS A 408 15.33 -5.53 31.23
N ASN A 409 15.39 -5.28 29.92
CA ASN A 409 16.62 -5.36 29.13
C ASN A 409 16.98 -4.06 28.40
N GLY A 410 16.27 -2.96 28.62
CA GLY A 410 16.63 -1.64 28.11
C GLY A 410 16.71 -1.58 26.58
N ASN A 411 15.67 -2.03 25.90
CA ASN A 411 15.54 -2.11 24.43
C ASN A 411 16.44 -3.14 23.72
N LEU A 412 17.16 -3.98 24.47
CA LEU A 412 18.03 -5.01 23.90
C LEU A 412 17.39 -6.40 23.96
N GLY A 413 17.43 -7.09 22.83
CA GLY A 413 17.00 -8.48 22.70
C GLY A 413 17.94 -9.47 23.39
N LEU A 414 17.38 -10.60 23.83
CA LEU A 414 18.16 -11.74 24.25
C LEU A 414 18.77 -12.41 23.01
N THR A 415 20.05 -12.79 23.08
CA THR A 415 20.69 -13.56 21.99
C THR A 415 20.03 -14.92 21.74
N SER A 416 19.26 -15.43 22.70
CA SER A 416 18.44 -16.64 22.55
C SER A 416 17.16 -16.45 21.73
N ASN A 417 16.74 -15.20 21.50
CA ASN A 417 15.50 -14.84 20.82
C ASN A 417 15.85 -13.97 19.59
N PRO A 418 16.45 -14.57 18.55
CA PRO A 418 16.97 -13.82 17.41
C PRO A 418 15.85 -13.22 16.54
N ASP A 419 14.64 -13.79 16.59
CA ASP A 419 13.48 -13.27 15.86
C ASP A 419 12.87 -12.07 16.59
N SER A 420 13.17 -10.88 16.08
CA SER A 420 12.83 -9.60 16.69
C SER A 420 12.40 -8.54 15.69
N ALA A 421 12.28 -8.92 14.42
CA ALA A 421 11.85 -8.04 13.36
C ALA A 421 10.37 -7.69 13.55
N THR A 422 10.04 -6.42 13.34
CA THR A 422 8.67 -5.91 13.43
C THR A 422 8.18 -5.30 12.11
N ALA A 423 8.89 -5.60 11.00
CA ALA A 423 8.43 -5.20 9.67
C ALA A 423 6.97 -5.62 9.47
N GLY A 424 6.16 -4.71 8.97
CA GLY A 424 4.72 -4.82 8.95
C GLY A 424 4.14 -5.16 7.59
N ALA A 425 2.97 -5.76 7.59
CA ALA A 425 2.14 -5.86 6.40
C ALA A 425 1.56 -4.47 6.08
N PRO A 426 1.41 -4.08 4.81
CA PRO A 426 1.66 -4.86 3.60
C PRO A 426 3.10 -4.81 3.06
N SER A 427 4.06 -4.24 3.78
CA SER A 427 5.45 -4.12 3.30
C SER A 427 6.20 -5.45 3.20
N THR A 428 5.74 -6.47 3.93
CA THR A 428 6.33 -7.80 3.93
C THR A 428 5.99 -8.62 2.69
N PHE A 429 5.00 -8.20 1.88
CA PHE A 429 4.64 -8.90 0.65
C PHE A 429 5.68 -8.67 -0.45
N PRO A 430 6.07 -9.71 -1.21
CA PRO A 430 7.09 -9.59 -2.27
C PRO A 430 6.77 -8.55 -3.36
N ALA A 431 5.49 -8.30 -3.62
CA ALA A 431 5.04 -7.31 -4.60
C ALA A 431 5.20 -5.86 -4.12
N ALA A 432 5.37 -5.64 -2.81
CA ALA A 432 5.54 -4.32 -2.23
C ALA A 432 7.03 -3.97 -2.10
N LEU A 433 7.38 -2.74 -2.49
CA LEU A 433 8.66 -2.15 -2.15
C LEU A 433 8.60 -1.60 -0.72
N SER A 434 9.15 -2.37 0.22
CA SER A 434 9.27 -1.97 1.63
C SER A 434 10.33 -0.89 1.82
N VAL A 435 9.96 0.18 2.52
CA VAL A 435 10.81 1.36 2.76
C VAL A 435 11.13 1.49 4.24
N ALA A 436 12.41 1.35 4.58
CA ALA A 436 12.94 1.72 5.89
C ALA A 436 13.29 3.23 5.96
N SER A 437 13.37 3.77 7.17
CA SER A 437 13.76 5.16 7.41
C SER A 437 15.22 5.28 7.88
N VAL A 438 15.87 6.40 7.53
CA VAL A 438 17.20 6.77 8.03
C VAL A 438 17.18 8.24 8.44
N SER A 439 17.76 8.55 9.60
CA SER A 439 17.95 9.93 10.03
C SER A 439 18.99 10.62 9.16
N GLY A 440 18.68 11.81 8.69
CA GLY A 440 19.66 12.63 8.02
C GLY A 440 20.39 13.62 8.98
N THR A 441 20.97 13.27 10.11
CA THR A 441 21.71 14.29 10.89
C THR A 441 23.13 14.55 10.40
N LYS A 442 23.48 15.75 9.86
CA LYS A 442 24.80 16.01 9.22
C LYS A 442 25.90 15.69 10.23
N THR A 443 26.58 14.54 10.12
CA THR A 443 27.63 14.17 11.08
C THR A 443 28.75 15.20 10.94
N PRO A 444 29.03 16.01 11.98
CA PRO A 444 30.12 16.97 11.91
C PRO A 444 31.42 16.18 11.96
N TYR A 445 32.02 15.91 10.81
CA TYR A 445 33.41 15.47 10.70
C TYR A 445 34.33 16.67 10.55
#